data_AF-A0A2G6JJI2-F1
#
_entry.id   AF-A0A2G6JJI2-F1
#
_cell.length_a   1.000
_cell.length_b   1.000
_cell.length_c   1.000
_cell.angle_alpha   90.00
_cell.angle_beta   90.00
_cell.angle_gamma   90.00
#
_symmetry.space_group_name_H-M   'P 1'
#
loop_
_entity.id
_entity.type
_entity.pdbx_description
1 polymer ?
#
loop_
_entity_poly.entity_id
_entity_poly.type
_entity_poly.pdbx_seq_one_letter_code
_entity_poly.pdbx_strand_id
1 'polypeptide(L)'
;MSMQYRREPMPMRSQRGRAGFTLIELLIVIGIISGLMVWIVPTLLGASQETAKIKETQVLLHELASRAESYANQRRFGDYPPDNFRDPARKLLVVADSINPGIESLVAFLSREDSKDEDLSRLQEKFSNTDNDKSDAPIGRLDRPDKLEIVDAWGNPIVYFTRRSYRQEPQTYRNQYGEDFSVSAWKRKDGSFFNNRHFQLFSAGPDEKYGTPDDIGHNFVPEEQGD
;
A
#
# COMPACT_ATOMS: atom_id res chain seq x y z
N MET A 1 101.90 -31.39 -19.95
CA MET A 1 101.08 -30.36 -19.26
C MET A 1 99.73 -30.32 -19.95
N SER A 2 98.76 -31.11 -19.48
CA SER A 2 97.45 -31.28 -20.10
C SER A 2 96.37 -31.06 -19.04
N MET A 3 95.80 -29.86 -19.03
CA MET A 3 94.69 -29.46 -18.16
C MET A 3 93.41 -30.18 -18.59
N GLN A 4 92.87 -31.04 -17.71
CA GLN A 4 91.53 -31.59 -17.85
C GLN A 4 90.51 -30.60 -17.26
N TYR A 5 89.61 -30.08 -18.08
CA TYR A 5 88.53 -29.19 -17.64
C TYR A 5 87.36 -30.03 -17.10
N ARG A 6 87.19 -30.04 -15.77
CA ARG A 6 86.02 -30.63 -15.11
C ARG A 6 84.84 -29.67 -15.26
N ARG A 7 83.78 -30.10 -15.95
CA ARG A 7 82.52 -29.34 -16.05
C ARG A 7 81.66 -29.63 -14.83
N GLU A 8 81.31 -28.61 -14.05
CA GLU A 8 80.30 -28.73 -13.00
C GLU A 8 78.88 -28.62 -13.60
N PRO A 9 77.91 -29.40 -13.10
CA PRO A 9 76.52 -29.32 -13.56
C PRO A 9 75.83 -28.07 -12.98
N MET A 10 75.25 -27.24 -13.85
CA MET A 10 74.47 -26.08 -13.42
C MET A 10 73.14 -26.50 -12.76
N PRO A 11 72.71 -25.86 -11.66
CA PRO A 11 71.41 -26.12 -11.05
C PRO A 11 70.29 -25.61 -11.95
N MET A 12 69.44 -26.52 -12.43
CA MET A 12 68.24 -26.17 -13.20
C MET A 12 67.19 -25.55 -12.27
N ARG A 13 66.84 -24.30 -12.56
CA ARG A 13 65.80 -23.54 -11.85
C ARG A 13 64.44 -24.15 -12.18
N SER A 14 63.77 -24.80 -11.22
CA SER A 14 62.43 -25.35 -11.44
C SER A 14 61.43 -24.20 -11.65
N GLN A 15 60.95 -24.02 -12.86
CA GLN A 15 59.80 -23.16 -13.13
C GLN A 15 58.57 -23.77 -12.45
N ARG A 16 58.10 -23.13 -11.37
CA ARG A 16 56.75 -23.38 -10.88
C ARG A 16 55.78 -22.95 -11.97
N GLY A 17 55.10 -23.91 -12.59
CA GLY A 17 54.07 -23.65 -13.58
C GLY A 17 53.01 -22.72 -12.99
N ARG A 18 52.82 -21.57 -13.63
CA ARG A 18 51.64 -20.74 -13.39
C ARG A 18 50.46 -21.48 -14.01
N ALA A 19 49.63 -22.10 -13.17
CA ALA A 19 48.34 -22.64 -13.59
C ALA A 19 47.41 -21.44 -13.86
N GLY A 20 47.18 -21.13 -15.14
CA GLY A 20 46.13 -20.20 -15.55
C GLY A 20 44.80 -20.93 -15.61
N PHE A 21 43.72 -20.23 -15.29
CA PHE A 21 42.36 -20.76 -15.41
C PHE A 21 42.05 -21.14 -16.86
N THR A 22 41.38 -22.27 -17.02
CA THR A 22 40.93 -22.77 -18.30
C THR A 22 39.60 -22.13 -18.71
N LEU A 23 39.34 -22.05 -20.02
CA LEU A 23 38.06 -21.55 -20.55
C LEU A 23 36.87 -22.42 -20.08
N ILE A 24 37.11 -23.72 -19.89
CA ILE A 24 36.11 -24.65 -19.36
C ILE A 24 35.79 -24.37 -17.88
N GLU A 25 36.76 -24.02 -17.04
CA GLU A 25 36.50 -23.62 -15.65
C GLU A 25 35.65 -22.35 -15.59
N LEU A 26 35.93 -21.36 -16.44
CA LEU A 26 35.11 -20.15 -16.50
C LEU A 26 33.66 -20.48 -16.93
N LEU A 27 33.49 -21.35 -17.93
CA LEU A 27 32.17 -21.82 -18.38
C LEU A 27 31.39 -22.54 -17.28
N ILE A 28 32.06 -23.42 -16.52
CA ILE A 28 31.45 -24.14 -15.39
C ILE A 28 31.04 -23.14 -14.31
N VAL A 29 31.89 -22.16 -13.99
CA VAL A 29 31.60 -21.14 -12.96
C VAL A 29 30.39 -20.29 -13.34
N ILE A 30 30.32 -19.76 -14.57
CA ILE A 30 29.15 -18.97 -14.99
C ILE A 30 27.90 -19.85 -15.09
N GLY A 31 28.03 -21.13 -15.44
CA GLY A 31 26.92 -22.08 -15.43
C GLY A 31 26.37 -22.32 -14.02
N ILE A 32 27.25 -22.49 -13.03
CA ILE A 32 26.86 -22.62 -11.62
C ILE A 32 26.20 -21.33 -11.13
N ILE A 33 26.79 -20.15 -11.38
CA ILE A 33 26.22 -18.86 -10.97
C ILE A 33 24.84 -18.66 -11.61
N SER A 34 24.69 -18.95 -12.91
CA SER A 34 23.41 -18.83 -13.62
C SER A 34 22.35 -19.75 -13.03
N GLY A 35 22.70 -20.99 -12.71
CA GLY A 35 21.80 -21.94 -12.05
C GLY A 35 21.38 -21.50 -10.65
N LEU A 36 22.30 -20.97 -9.85
CA LEU A 36 22.00 -20.45 -8.51
C LEU A 36 21.09 -19.22 -8.57
N MET A 37 21.28 -18.34 -9.56
CA MET A 37 20.46 -17.13 -9.73
C MET A 37 18.98 -17.43 -9.97
N VAL A 38 18.65 -18.53 -10.67
CA VAL A 38 17.24 -18.93 -10.90
C VAL A 38 16.49 -19.17 -9.59
N TRP A 39 17.17 -19.63 -8.54
CA TRP A 39 16.55 -19.91 -7.23
C TRP A 39 16.60 -18.71 -6.27
N ILE A 40 17.68 -17.92 -6.33
CA ILE A 40 17.90 -16.80 -5.39
C ILE A 40 17.08 -15.55 -5.79
N VAL A 41 16.95 -15.25 -7.08
CA VAL A 41 16.28 -14.02 -7.53
C VAL A 41 14.81 -13.92 -7.10
N PRO A 42 13.96 -14.97 -7.26
CA PRO A 42 12.56 -14.88 -6.88
C PRO A 42 12.35 -14.65 -5.38
N THR A 43 13.20 -15.25 -4.53
CA THR A 43 13.06 -15.16 -3.07
C THR A 43 13.44 -13.77 -2.54
N LEU A 44 14.46 -13.14 -3.11
CA LEU A 44 14.84 -11.77 -2.78
C LEU A 44 13.81 -10.73 -3.25
N LEU A 45 13.20 -10.95 -4.43
CA LEU A 45 12.19 -10.04 -4.97
C LEU A 45 10.82 -10.20 -4.29
N GLY A 46 10.40 -11.42 -3.93
CA GLY A 46 9.08 -11.65 -3.31
C GLY A 46 8.93 -11.00 -1.93
N ALA A 47 9.87 -11.25 -1.00
CA ALA A 47 9.80 -10.68 0.36
C ALA A 47 9.96 -9.16 0.39
N SER A 48 10.71 -8.60 -0.57
CA SER A 48 10.86 -7.15 -0.70
C SER A 48 9.61 -6.48 -1.27
N GLN A 49 8.87 -7.15 -2.16
CA GLN A 49 7.64 -6.61 -2.73
C GLN A 49 6.52 -6.46 -1.69
N GLU A 50 6.27 -7.47 -0.87
CA GLU A 50 5.21 -7.39 0.16
C GLU A 50 5.51 -6.30 1.20
N THR A 51 6.74 -6.24 1.68
CA THR A 51 7.19 -5.17 2.59
C THR A 51 7.05 -3.79 1.95
N ALA A 52 7.36 -3.67 0.64
CA ALA A 52 7.19 -2.43 -0.10
C ALA A 52 5.71 -2.03 -0.22
N LYS A 53 4.81 -2.98 -0.53
CA LYS A 53 3.36 -2.75 -0.59
C LYS A 53 2.78 -2.29 0.74
N ILE A 54 3.18 -2.93 1.85
CA ILE A 54 2.81 -2.50 3.20
C ILE A 54 3.29 -1.07 3.44
N LYS A 55 4.54 -0.76 3.08
CA LYS A 55 5.11 0.57 3.30
C LYS A 55 4.43 1.65 2.47
N GLU A 56 4.15 1.35 1.20
CA GLU A 56 3.40 2.20 0.28
C GLU A 56 2.00 2.50 0.83
N THR A 57 1.30 1.47 1.30
CA THR A 57 -0.03 1.60 1.90
C THR A 57 0.01 2.46 3.16
N GLN A 58 1.01 2.30 4.03
CA GLN A 58 1.19 3.17 5.20
C GLN A 58 1.42 4.64 4.83
N VAL A 59 2.18 4.91 3.76
CA VAL A 59 2.41 6.27 3.25
C VAL A 59 1.11 6.85 2.69
N LEU A 60 0.36 6.08 1.91
CA LEU A 60 -0.95 6.46 1.39
C LEU A 60 -1.92 6.84 2.53
N LEU A 61 -2.04 5.99 3.54
CA LEU A 61 -2.89 6.24 4.72
C LEU A 61 -2.49 7.53 5.44
N HIS A 62 -1.18 7.81 5.56
CA HIS A 62 -0.69 9.04 6.15
C HIS A 62 -1.04 10.28 5.30
N GLU A 63 -0.92 10.19 3.98
CA GLU A 63 -1.33 11.27 3.06
C GLU A 63 -2.83 11.57 3.18
N LEU A 64 -3.68 10.53 3.14
CA LEU A 64 -5.14 10.69 3.29
C LEU A 64 -5.53 11.28 4.64
N ALA A 65 -4.88 10.83 5.71
CA ALA A 65 -5.10 11.39 7.04
C ALA A 65 -4.75 12.88 7.09
N SER A 66 -3.61 13.28 6.52
CA SER A 66 -3.19 14.69 6.47
C SER A 66 -4.17 15.57 5.68
N ARG A 67 -4.74 15.06 4.59
CA ARG A 67 -5.78 15.75 3.81
C ARG A 67 -7.09 15.85 4.59
N ALA A 68 -7.52 14.79 5.26
CA ALA A 68 -8.70 14.81 6.12
C ALA A 68 -8.56 15.81 7.29
N GLU A 69 -7.37 15.89 7.91
CA GLU A 69 -7.04 16.89 8.92
C GLU A 69 -7.03 18.30 8.36
N SER A 70 -6.43 18.50 7.18
CA SER A 70 -6.41 19.79 6.49
C SER A 70 -7.82 20.27 6.16
N TYR A 71 -8.71 19.37 5.74
CA TYR A 71 -10.13 19.65 5.56
C TYR A 71 -10.79 20.09 6.87
N ALA A 72 -10.59 19.36 7.96
CA ALA A 72 -11.17 19.69 9.27
C ALA A 72 -10.71 21.08 9.76
N ASN A 73 -9.42 21.40 9.61
CA ASN A 73 -8.84 22.69 10.00
C ASN A 73 -9.45 23.89 9.24
N GLN A 74 -10.00 23.68 8.04
CA GLN A 74 -10.66 24.70 7.25
C GLN A 74 -12.13 24.91 7.67
N ARG A 75 -12.72 23.96 8.40
CA ARG A 75 -14.12 24.01 8.85
C ARG A 75 -14.23 24.71 10.19
N ARG A 76 -15.23 25.59 10.31
CA ARG A 76 -15.52 26.34 11.55
C ARG A 76 -15.65 25.46 12.81
N PHE A 77 -16.16 24.24 12.65
CA PHE A 77 -16.40 23.31 13.75
C PHE A 77 -15.39 22.16 13.83
N GLY A 78 -14.36 22.13 12.97
CA GLY A 78 -13.36 21.07 12.98
C GLY A 78 -13.90 19.69 12.57
N ASP A 79 -15.03 19.63 11.88
CA ASP A 79 -15.58 18.37 11.40
C ASP A 79 -14.73 17.83 10.24
N TYR A 80 -14.35 16.55 10.33
CA TYR A 80 -13.73 15.78 9.26
C TYR A 80 -14.67 15.61 8.06
N PRO A 81 -14.15 15.24 6.87
CA PRO A 81 -14.99 14.80 5.78
C PRO A 81 -16.03 13.76 6.25
N PRO A 82 -17.30 13.89 5.89
CA PRO A 82 -18.28 12.83 6.17
C PRO A 82 -17.88 11.51 5.51
N ASP A 83 -18.34 10.41 6.08
CA ASP A 83 -18.11 9.02 5.64
C ASP A 83 -19.41 8.36 5.13
N ASN A 84 -20.38 9.17 4.71
CA ASN A 84 -21.72 8.73 4.32
C ASN A 84 -22.43 9.71 3.38
N PHE A 85 -21.67 10.56 2.68
CA PHE A 85 -22.15 11.61 1.77
C PHE A 85 -23.06 12.68 2.39
N ARG A 86 -23.36 12.63 3.69
CA ARG A 86 -24.24 13.61 4.34
C ARG A 86 -23.52 14.95 4.49
N ASP A 87 -23.64 15.80 3.47
CA ASP A 87 -23.14 17.16 3.50
C ASP A 87 -24.03 18.04 4.39
N PRO A 88 -23.53 18.55 5.54
CA PRO A 88 -24.29 19.48 6.37
C PRO A 88 -24.64 20.77 5.62
N ALA A 89 -23.87 21.13 4.59
CA ALA A 89 -24.10 22.30 3.75
C ALA A 89 -25.01 22.01 2.53
N ARG A 90 -25.43 20.75 2.30
CA ARG A 90 -26.24 20.30 1.15
C ARG A 90 -25.73 20.76 -0.23
N LYS A 91 -24.42 20.95 -0.38
CA LYS A 91 -23.79 21.33 -1.65
C LYS A 91 -23.40 20.11 -2.47
N LEU A 92 -23.17 18.96 -1.83
CA LEU A 92 -22.93 17.70 -2.52
C LEU A 92 -24.27 17.06 -2.90
N LEU A 93 -24.50 16.84 -4.19
CA LEU A 93 -25.68 16.18 -4.75
C LEU A 93 -25.37 14.73 -5.12
N VAL A 94 -24.69 14.01 -4.22
CA VAL A 94 -24.41 12.57 -4.38
C VAL A 94 -25.38 11.80 -3.50
N VAL A 95 -26.11 10.86 -4.10
CA VAL A 95 -26.96 9.92 -3.36
C VAL A 95 -26.06 8.89 -2.70
N ALA A 96 -26.21 8.71 -1.38
CA ALA A 96 -25.53 7.63 -0.67
C ALA A 96 -26.03 6.28 -1.19
N ASP A 97 -25.13 5.52 -1.80
CA ASP A 97 -25.26 4.08 -2.02
C ASP A 97 -24.93 3.32 -0.72
N SER A 98 -24.80 1.99 -0.84
CA SER A 98 -24.48 1.11 0.27
C SER A 98 -23.05 0.55 0.25
N ILE A 99 -22.24 0.78 -0.78
CA ILE A 99 -20.97 0.05 -1.01
C ILE A 99 -19.81 1.03 -1.06
N ASN A 100 -18.73 0.73 -0.32
CA ASN A 100 -17.58 1.62 -0.18
C ASN A 100 -17.91 3.07 0.29
N PRO A 101 -18.98 3.32 1.08
CA PRO A 101 -19.54 4.67 1.21
C PRO A 101 -18.61 5.64 1.95
N GLY A 102 -17.75 5.12 2.83
CA GLY A 102 -16.81 5.94 3.59
C GLY A 102 -15.76 6.59 2.70
N ILE A 103 -15.07 5.79 1.90
CA ILE A 103 -13.94 6.25 1.08
C ILE A 103 -14.38 7.09 -0.10
N GLU A 104 -15.48 6.73 -0.74
CA GLU A 104 -16.04 7.53 -1.82
C GLU A 104 -16.52 8.90 -1.31
N SER A 105 -17.15 8.92 -0.13
CA SER A 105 -17.52 10.17 0.52
C SER A 105 -16.27 11.00 0.81
N LEU A 106 -15.20 10.41 1.36
CA LEU A 106 -13.93 11.11 1.57
C LEU A 106 -13.41 11.72 0.26
N VAL A 107 -13.33 10.94 -0.82
CA VAL A 107 -12.90 11.40 -2.14
C VAL A 107 -13.77 12.54 -2.65
N ALA A 108 -15.10 12.40 -2.57
CA ALA A 108 -16.04 13.41 -3.02
C ALA A 108 -15.86 14.73 -2.27
N PHE A 109 -15.64 14.70 -0.95
CA PHE A 109 -15.45 15.90 -0.14
C PHE A 109 -14.07 16.55 -0.31
N LEU A 110 -13.01 15.75 -0.48
CA LEU A 110 -11.66 16.28 -0.77
C LEU A 110 -11.59 16.90 -2.17
N SER A 111 -12.35 16.36 -3.12
CA SER A 111 -12.42 16.82 -4.51
C SER A 111 -13.22 18.12 -4.70
N ARG A 112 -13.85 18.68 -3.67
CA ARG A 112 -14.72 19.85 -3.85
C ARG A 112 -13.95 21.10 -4.25
N GLU A 113 -14.58 21.97 -5.02
CA GLU A 113 -13.99 23.26 -5.40
C GLU A 113 -13.70 24.19 -4.21
N ASP A 114 -14.46 24.04 -3.11
CA ASP A 114 -14.25 24.82 -1.88
C ASP A 114 -13.14 24.26 -0.98
N SER A 115 -12.54 23.12 -1.34
CA SER A 115 -11.35 22.61 -0.67
C SER A 115 -10.11 23.38 -1.16
N LYS A 116 -9.27 23.84 -0.23
CA LYS A 116 -7.92 24.35 -0.57
C LYS A 116 -6.93 23.22 -0.89
N ASP A 117 -7.38 21.97 -0.78
CA ASP A 117 -6.64 20.77 -1.14
C ASP A 117 -6.79 20.60 -2.67
N GLU A 118 -6.04 21.42 -3.42
CA GLU A 118 -6.26 21.62 -4.85
C GLU A 118 -5.81 20.45 -5.73
N ASP A 119 -4.97 19.56 -5.23
CA ASP A 119 -4.29 18.58 -6.07
C ASP A 119 -4.43 17.14 -5.56
N LEU A 120 -5.42 16.43 -6.11
CA LEU A 120 -5.55 14.97 -6.02
C LEU A 120 -4.76 14.25 -7.12
N SER A 121 -4.01 14.96 -7.97
CA SER A 121 -3.31 14.34 -9.10
C SER A 121 -2.30 13.29 -8.67
N ARG A 122 -1.72 13.44 -7.49
CA ARG A 122 -0.81 12.45 -6.89
C ARG A 122 -1.48 11.13 -6.53
N LEU A 123 -2.81 11.16 -6.32
CA LEU A 123 -3.61 10.00 -5.96
C LEU A 123 -4.33 9.39 -7.18
N GLN A 124 -4.17 9.96 -8.39
CA GLN A 124 -4.85 9.47 -9.59
C GLN A 124 -4.55 8.00 -9.90
N GLU A 125 -3.31 7.56 -9.68
CA GLU A 125 -2.91 6.16 -9.87
C GLU A 125 -3.53 5.21 -8.82
N LYS A 126 -4.08 5.76 -7.73
CA LYS A 126 -4.76 5.01 -6.67
C LYS A 126 -6.27 5.05 -6.81
N PHE A 127 -6.80 5.74 -7.82
CA PHE A 127 -8.24 5.73 -8.05
C PHE A 127 -8.66 4.45 -8.76
N SER A 128 -9.65 3.78 -8.18
CA SER A 128 -10.41 2.70 -8.80
C SER A 128 -11.90 3.05 -8.73
N ASN A 129 -12.70 2.38 -9.54
CA ASN A 129 -14.15 2.32 -9.35
C ASN A 129 -14.50 0.85 -9.25
N THR A 130 -14.44 0.34 -8.03
CA THR A 130 -14.40 -1.09 -7.73
C THR A 130 -15.76 -1.74 -7.89
N ASP A 131 -16.83 -0.97 -7.68
CA ASP A 131 -18.22 -1.41 -7.86
C ASP A 131 -18.87 -0.88 -9.16
N ASN A 132 -18.15 -0.08 -9.94
CA ASN A 132 -18.56 0.54 -11.21
C ASN A 132 -19.75 1.50 -11.10
N ASP A 133 -19.91 2.16 -9.96
CA ASP A 133 -21.02 3.06 -9.72
C ASP A 133 -20.76 4.52 -10.17
N LYS A 134 -21.83 5.33 -10.18
CA LYS A 134 -21.81 6.73 -10.65
C LYS A 134 -22.82 7.59 -9.89
N SER A 135 -22.54 8.87 -9.78
CA SER A 135 -23.49 9.91 -9.40
C SER A 135 -24.21 10.52 -10.61
N ASP A 136 -25.38 11.11 -10.38
CA ASP A 136 -26.18 11.77 -11.44
C ASP A 136 -25.51 13.04 -12.00
N ALA A 137 -24.58 13.63 -11.25
CA ALA A 137 -23.82 14.82 -11.62
C ALA A 137 -22.31 14.62 -11.37
N PRO A 138 -21.43 15.34 -12.08
CA PRO A 138 -19.99 15.29 -11.83
C PRO A 138 -19.62 15.62 -10.38
N ILE A 139 -18.62 14.91 -9.84
CA ILE A 139 -18.19 15.04 -8.45
C ILE A 139 -17.07 16.06 -8.32
N GLY A 140 -17.41 17.28 -7.88
CA GLY A 140 -16.43 18.33 -7.60
C GLY A 140 -15.46 18.56 -8.76
N ARG A 141 -14.16 18.63 -8.45
CA ARG A 141 -13.05 18.81 -9.39
C ARG A 141 -12.63 17.56 -10.14
N LEU A 142 -13.23 16.39 -9.87
CA LEU A 142 -12.94 15.18 -10.64
C LEU A 142 -13.48 15.29 -12.08
N ASP A 143 -14.44 16.20 -12.31
CA ASP A 143 -15.09 16.45 -13.61
C ASP A 143 -15.61 15.16 -14.28
N ARG A 144 -15.99 14.19 -13.46
CA ARG A 144 -16.58 12.91 -13.87
C ARG A 144 -17.61 12.44 -12.85
N PRO A 145 -18.59 11.62 -13.26
CA PRO A 145 -19.65 11.14 -12.39
C PRO A 145 -19.26 9.86 -11.64
N ASP A 146 -18.16 9.19 -11.99
CA ASP A 146 -17.77 7.95 -11.33
C ASP A 146 -17.43 8.23 -9.85
N LYS A 147 -17.99 7.46 -8.90
CA LYS A 147 -17.53 7.54 -7.52
C LYS A 147 -16.28 6.69 -7.45
N LEU A 148 -15.18 7.35 -7.13
CA LEU A 148 -13.87 6.72 -7.12
C LEU A 148 -13.51 6.36 -5.69
N GLU A 149 -13.05 5.13 -5.48
CA GLU A 149 -12.35 4.76 -4.26
C GLU A 149 -10.85 5.03 -4.43
N ILE A 150 -10.18 5.22 -3.30
CA ILE A 150 -8.72 5.14 -3.22
C ILE A 150 -8.38 3.74 -2.77
N VAL A 151 -7.55 3.04 -3.53
CA VAL A 151 -7.17 1.65 -3.27
C VAL A 151 -5.76 1.53 -2.67
N ASP A 152 -5.57 0.47 -1.89
CA ASP A 152 -4.27 0.09 -1.34
C ASP A 152 -3.34 -0.56 -2.39
N ALA A 153 -2.18 -1.05 -1.95
CA ALA A 153 -1.19 -1.69 -2.82
C ALA A 153 -1.59 -3.09 -3.34
N TRP A 154 -2.72 -3.63 -2.86
CA TRP A 154 -3.32 -4.85 -3.38
C TRP A 154 -4.43 -4.53 -4.37
N GLY A 155 -5.05 -3.35 -4.29
CA GLY A 155 -6.14 -2.92 -5.17
C GLY A 155 -7.48 -2.82 -4.45
N ASN A 156 -7.49 -3.02 -3.12
CA ASN A 156 -8.71 -3.01 -2.32
C ASN A 156 -8.99 -1.58 -1.81
N PRO A 157 -10.25 -1.13 -1.82
CA PRO A 157 -10.62 0.17 -1.28
C PRO A 157 -10.13 0.39 0.15
N ILE A 158 -9.54 1.56 0.42
CA ILE A 158 -9.25 2.00 1.78
C ILE A 158 -10.55 2.19 2.53
N VAL A 159 -10.61 1.80 3.80
CA VAL A 159 -11.76 2.02 4.67
C VAL A 159 -11.64 3.36 5.37
N TYR A 160 -12.72 4.14 5.37
CA TYR A 160 -12.80 5.41 6.09
C TYR A 160 -14.03 5.46 6.99
N PHE A 161 -13.81 5.70 8.28
CA PHE A 161 -14.89 5.95 9.24
C PHE A 161 -14.64 7.24 10.01
N THR A 162 -15.68 8.05 10.16
CA THR A 162 -15.67 9.12 11.16
C THR A 162 -16.16 8.60 12.50
N ARG A 163 -15.79 9.28 13.61
CA ARG A 163 -16.32 8.94 14.95
C ARG A 163 -17.85 8.84 15.03
N ARG A 164 -18.57 9.50 14.11
CA ARG A 164 -20.04 9.51 14.08
C ARG A 164 -20.59 8.13 13.69
N SER A 165 -19.83 7.36 12.92
CA SER A 165 -20.24 6.04 12.40
C SER A 165 -19.70 4.87 13.20
N TYR A 166 -18.78 5.07 14.13
CA TYR A 166 -18.18 3.99 14.94
C TYR A 166 -19.21 3.10 15.67
N ARG A 167 -20.37 3.67 16.04
CA ARG A 167 -21.45 2.95 16.74
C ARG A 167 -22.68 2.69 15.85
N GLN A 168 -22.57 2.98 14.56
CA GLN A 168 -23.63 2.69 13.60
C GLN A 168 -23.49 1.25 13.10
N GLU A 169 -24.46 0.84 12.27
CA GLU A 169 -24.37 -0.44 11.56
C GLU A 169 -23.08 -0.50 10.72
N PRO A 170 -22.50 -1.71 10.54
CA PRO A 170 -21.37 -1.90 9.65
C PRO A 170 -21.64 -1.34 8.25
N GLN A 171 -20.59 -0.78 7.63
CA GLN A 171 -20.62 -0.38 6.22
C GLN A 171 -20.23 -1.56 5.35
N THR A 172 -20.78 -1.65 4.13
CA THR A 172 -20.36 -2.68 3.17
C THR A 172 -19.17 -2.15 2.39
N TYR A 173 -18.09 -2.93 2.31
CA TYR A 173 -16.95 -2.65 1.44
C TYR A 173 -16.78 -3.79 0.44
N ARG A 174 -16.64 -3.45 -0.84
CA ARG A 174 -16.42 -4.40 -1.94
C ARG A 174 -14.95 -4.37 -2.33
N ASN A 175 -14.28 -5.53 -2.28
CA ASN A 175 -12.88 -5.65 -2.70
C ASN A 175 -12.74 -5.70 -4.23
N GLN A 176 -11.50 -5.71 -4.74
CA GLN A 176 -11.24 -5.73 -6.19
C GLN A 176 -11.77 -6.97 -6.93
N TYR A 177 -12.07 -8.04 -6.20
CA TYR A 177 -12.61 -9.28 -6.74
C TYR A 177 -14.14 -9.30 -6.75
N GLY A 178 -14.80 -8.24 -6.25
CA GLY A 178 -16.25 -8.12 -6.16
C GLY A 178 -16.86 -8.79 -4.92
N GLU A 179 -16.04 -9.15 -3.93
CA GLU A 179 -16.49 -9.74 -2.67
C GLU A 179 -16.89 -8.64 -1.68
N ASP A 180 -18.05 -8.81 -1.04
CA ASP A 180 -18.62 -7.84 -0.09
C ASP A 180 -18.29 -8.21 1.36
N PHE A 181 -17.79 -7.24 2.12
CA PHE A 181 -17.43 -7.36 3.53
C PHE A 181 -18.26 -6.41 4.37
N SER A 182 -18.73 -6.90 5.52
CA SER A 182 -19.37 -6.09 6.56
C SER A 182 -18.29 -5.53 7.48
N VAL A 183 -17.98 -4.24 7.33
CA VAL A 183 -16.83 -3.61 8.00
C VAL A 183 -17.30 -2.64 9.08
N SER A 184 -16.67 -2.71 10.25
CA SER A 184 -16.91 -1.82 11.38
C SER A 184 -15.63 -1.10 11.79
N ALA A 185 -15.76 0.01 12.51
CA ALA A 185 -14.62 0.68 13.12
C ALA A 185 -13.94 -0.22 14.17
N TRP A 186 -12.61 -0.27 14.12
CA TRP A 186 -11.77 -1.06 15.02
C TRP A 186 -11.90 -0.62 16.48
N LYS A 187 -11.98 -1.61 17.38
CA LYS A 187 -11.99 -1.45 18.83
C LYS A 187 -10.73 -2.09 19.43
N ARG A 188 -10.29 -1.54 20.56
CA ARG A 188 -9.31 -2.15 21.45
C ARG A 188 -9.96 -3.27 22.26
N LYS A 189 -9.15 -4.12 22.89
CA LYS A 189 -9.60 -5.15 23.85
C LYS A 189 -10.48 -4.65 24.99
N ASP A 190 -10.34 -3.38 25.39
CA ASP A 190 -11.18 -2.75 26.43
C ASP A 190 -12.55 -2.27 25.90
N GLY A 191 -12.86 -2.52 24.62
CA GLY A 191 -14.09 -2.10 23.95
C GLY A 191 -14.06 -0.64 23.47
N SER A 192 -13.02 0.14 23.77
CA SER A 192 -12.87 1.50 23.29
C SER A 192 -12.45 1.55 21.82
N PHE A 193 -12.97 2.49 21.04
CA PHE A 193 -12.57 2.64 19.64
C PHE A 193 -11.15 3.20 19.51
N PHE A 194 -10.38 2.72 18.53
CA PHE A 194 -9.18 3.42 18.08
C PHE A 194 -9.56 4.81 17.55
N ASN A 195 -8.68 5.80 17.74
CA ASN A 195 -8.90 7.19 17.31
C ASN A 195 -10.31 7.73 17.68
N ASN A 196 -10.77 7.48 18.91
CA ASN A 196 -12.15 7.72 19.39
C ASN A 196 -12.67 9.17 19.26
N ARG A 197 -11.80 10.15 19.05
CA ARG A 197 -12.15 11.57 18.87
C ARG A 197 -12.06 12.05 17.42
N HIS A 198 -11.50 11.24 16.53
CA HIS A 198 -11.14 11.61 15.16
C HIS A 198 -11.85 10.72 14.13
N PHE A 199 -11.06 10.04 13.30
CA PHE A 199 -11.49 9.11 12.26
C PHE A 199 -10.55 7.89 12.27
N GLN A 200 -10.96 6.82 11.61
CA GLN A 200 -10.14 5.67 11.30
C GLN A 200 -9.97 5.58 9.79
N LEU A 201 -8.74 5.29 9.37
CA LEU A 201 -8.37 4.94 8.01
C LEU A 201 -7.60 3.62 8.07
N PHE A 202 -7.97 2.63 7.27
CA PHE A 202 -7.25 1.36 7.21
C PHE A 202 -7.40 0.65 5.87
N SER A 203 -6.44 -0.22 5.55
CA SER A 203 -6.43 -1.11 4.38
C SER A 203 -6.70 -2.55 4.81
N ALA A 204 -7.23 -3.36 3.88
CA ALA A 204 -7.44 -4.81 4.06
C ALA A 204 -6.13 -5.61 4.21
N GLY A 205 -4.98 -4.99 3.93
CA GLY A 205 -3.68 -5.61 4.10
C GLY A 205 -3.38 -6.75 3.11
N PRO A 206 -2.23 -7.44 3.31
CA PRO A 206 -1.81 -8.61 2.55
C PRO A 206 -2.83 -9.72 2.32
N ASP A 207 -3.72 -9.98 3.28
CA ASP A 207 -4.72 -11.06 3.16
C ASP A 207 -5.97 -10.69 2.35
N GLU A 208 -6.07 -9.41 1.96
CA GLU A 208 -7.14 -8.82 1.14
C GLU A 208 -8.54 -8.93 1.77
N LYS A 209 -8.62 -9.11 3.08
CA LYS A 209 -9.88 -9.25 3.84
C LYS A 209 -9.97 -8.21 4.95
N TYR A 210 -11.04 -7.42 4.90
CA TYR A 210 -11.29 -6.45 5.96
C TYR A 210 -11.63 -7.11 7.30
N GLY A 211 -11.21 -6.48 8.40
CA GLY A 211 -11.57 -6.91 9.74
C GLY A 211 -10.68 -8.02 10.30
N THR A 212 -9.54 -8.29 9.67
CA THR A 212 -8.55 -9.24 10.16
C THR A 212 -7.40 -8.52 10.89
N PRO A 213 -6.60 -9.23 11.71
CA PRO A 213 -5.44 -8.63 12.37
C PRO A 213 -4.33 -8.11 11.42
N ASP A 214 -4.39 -8.46 10.13
CA ASP A 214 -3.45 -8.04 9.10
C ASP A 214 -3.80 -6.68 8.47
N ASP A 215 -5.01 -6.17 8.74
CA ASP A 215 -5.43 -4.83 8.34
C ASP A 215 -4.36 -3.78 8.74
N ILE A 216 -4.09 -2.83 7.84
CA ILE A 216 -3.09 -1.79 8.08
C ILE A 216 -3.80 -0.51 8.51
N GLY A 217 -3.73 -0.17 9.80
CA GLY A 217 -4.37 1.02 10.38
C GLY A 217 -3.49 2.28 10.40
N HIS A 218 -4.09 3.45 10.14
CA HIS A 218 -3.43 4.73 10.38
C HIS A 218 -3.36 5.06 11.88
N ASN A 219 -2.15 4.96 12.45
CA ASN A 219 -1.85 5.18 13.88
C ASN A 219 -2.53 4.19 14.85
N PHE A 220 -2.87 2.99 14.37
CA PHE A 220 -3.29 1.88 15.22
C PHE A 220 -2.93 0.54 14.57
N VAL A 221 -2.86 -0.51 15.39
CA VAL A 221 -2.65 -1.88 14.94
C VAL A 221 -3.94 -2.64 15.27
N PRO A 222 -4.65 -3.16 14.25
CA PRO A 222 -5.75 -4.10 14.43
C PRO A 222 -5.37 -5.29 15.30
N GLU A 223 -6.33 -5.77 16.09
CA GLU A 223 -6.15 -6.90 17.01
C GLU A 223 -7.25 -7.91 16.73
N GLU A 224 -7.06 -9.19 17.06
CA GLU A 224 -8.18 -10.14 17.00
C GLU A 224 -9.36 -9.62 17.84
N GLN A 225 -10.51 -9.45 17.20
CA GLN A 225 -11.75 -9.13 17.92
C GLN A 225 -12.20 -10.42 18.61
N GLY A 226 -12.17 -10.44 19.95
CA GLY A 226 -12.66 -11.58 20.71
C GLY A 226 -14.16 -11.77 20.51
N ASP A 227 -14.58 -13.03 20.35
CA ASP A 227 -15.98 -13.46 20.28
C ASP A 227 -16.81 -13.01 21.51
#